data_AF-A0A241Y217-F1
#
_entry.id   AF-A0A241Y217-F1
#
_cell.length_a   1.000
_cell.length_b   1.000
_cell.length_c   1.000
_cell.angle_alpha   90.00
_cell.angle_beta   90.00
_cell.angle_gamma   90.00
#
_symmetry.space_group_name_H-M   'P 1'
#
loop_
_entity.id
_entity.type
_entity.pdbx_description
1 polymer ?
#
loop_
_entity_poly.entity_id
_entity_poly.type
_entity_poly.pdbx_seq_one_letter_code
_entity_poly.pdbx_strand_id
1 'polypeptide(L)'
;MRQFTSLRVALLTLGSLCFSSAYAASTLVPMSDAELSATRGQALMGMSYIAPTDSASNSSSNGNMGFYRLALDAQLELNANIKKLQLGCGGVNGAGACDIDIDYLSLSGGTVDSTSTERASSSAIITNPFLEFAVKNPDSASTREIQGFRLSAKSLSGLLTFGLENGDAASGINSLSGYMVTKPTGGTVTTNPYYGITQDETGTAITGRAEFIGNIATLPFTSTAYNLNLGAGSGTLSMGQQIITGKRINTANLNATARVGGIAVTGTLDATASVLGIPVPISGDVTGTVNNLDVNVAIKQSLGYFHAAQLNGSAGYLSVQGVNILWPEAASTAQTGWWLELTNPIDIGQITPTGNVDIALATITDALGQVSSYLETHPVKCGALALNCLAGNLPIGTVDLTGKTPASMALTNVVLQKQNFSANCYGSLKFC
;
A
#
# COMPACT_ATOMS: atom_id res chain seq x y z
N MET A 1 69.64 85.08 6.62
CA MET A 1 69.30 83.66 6.85
C MET A 1 68.35 83.53 8.04
N ARG A 2 67.04 83.74 7.86
CA ARG A 2 66.07 83.70 8.97
C ARG A 2 64.60 83.61 8.50
N GLN A 3 64.29 82.77 7.50
CA GLN A 3 62.91 82.58 7.03
C GLN A 3 62.54 81.12 6.64
N PHE A 4 63.41 80.14 6.88
CA PHE A 4 63.14 78.73 6.48
C PHE A 4 62.80 77.78 7.64
N THR A 5 62.71 78.27 8.88
CA THR A 5 62.42 77.41 10.06
C THR A 5 60.95 77.35 10.46
N SER A 6 60.13 78.37 10.17
CA SER A 6 58.72 78.39 10.58
C SER A 6 57.78 77.56 9.69
N LEU A 7 58.13 77.36 8.41
CA LEU A 7 57.29 76.61 7.46
C LEU A 7 57.36 75.10 7.69
N ARG A 8 58.50 74.58 8.16
CA ARG A 8 58.66 73.14 8.48
C ARG A 8 57.97 72.74 9.78
N VAL A 9 57.84 73.66 10.74
CA VAL A 9 57.12 73.43 12.00
C VAL A 9 55.60 73.42 11.75
N ALA A 10 55.09 74.31 10.89
CA ALA A 10 53.66 74.37 10.56
C ALA A 10 53.16 73.16 9.74
N LEU A 11 54.01 72.58 8.88
CA LEU A 11 53.67 71.38 8.10
C LEU A 11 53.75 70.08 8.92
N LEU A 12 54.55 70.04 10.00
CA LEU A 12 54.59 68.88 10.89
C LEU A 12 53.39 68.84 11.84
N THR A 13 52.83 69.99 12.23
CA THR A 13 51.66 70.07 13.11
C THR A 13 50.33 69.81 12.40
N LEU A 14 50.25 69.99 11.08
CA LEU A 14 49.04 69.74 10.31
C LEU A 14 48.93 68.29 9.78
N GLY A 15 50.03 67.54 9.75
CA GLY A 15 50.05 66.12 9.37
C GLY A 15 49.66 65.15 10.48
N SER A 16 49.62 65.60 11.74
CA SER A 16 49.31 64.75 12.90
C SER A 16 47.81 64.68 13.25
N LEU A 17 46.96 65.42 12.54
CA LEU A 17 45.50 65.50 12.80
C LEU A 17 44.66 64.53 11.93
N CYS A 18 45.30 63.72 11.08
CA CYS A 18 44.61 62.76 10.20
C CYS A 18 44.90 61.29 10.56
N PHE A 19 45.25 61.00 11.82
CA PHE A 19 45.09 59.64 12.33
C PHE A 19 43.64 59.46 12.76
N SER A 20 42.82 58.95 11.82
CA SER A 20 41.66 58.16 12.17
C SER A 20 42.16 56.97 12.99
N SER A 21 42.25 57.15 14.31
CA SER A 21 42.25 56.03 15.23
C SER A 21 40.86 55.43 15.09
N ALA A 22 40.76 54.42 14.24
CA ALA A 22 39.71 53.43 14.37
C ALA A 22 39.96 52.76 15.72
N TYR A 23 39.40 53.33 16.78
CA TYR A 23 39.15 52.60 18.00
C TYR A 23 38.16 51.50 17.61
N ALA A 24 38.68 50.32 17.30
CA ALA A 24 37.95 49.09 17.51
C ALA A 24 37.79 48.96 19.04
N ALA A 25 36.89 49.76 19.62
CA ALA A 25 36.30 49.41 20.89
C ALA A 25 35.50 48.15 20.62
N SER A 26 36.14 46.99 20.78
CA SER A 26 35.51 45.69 20.92
C SER A 26 34.67 45.72 22.20
N THR A 27 33.56 46.45 22.13
CA THR A 27 32.47 46.37 23.07
C THR A 27 31.48 45.42 22.42
N LEU A 28 31.58 44.15 22.78
CA LEU A 28 30.47 43.24 22.60
C LEU A 28 29.32 43.83 23.43
N VAL A 29 28.37 44.48 22.76
CA VAL A 29 27.16 44.99 23.38
C VAL A 29 26.24 43.78 23.59
N PRO A 30 25.84 43.45 24.83
CA PRO A 30 24.83 42.42 25.04
C PRO A 30 23.52 42.90 24.40
N MET A 31 23.07 42.19 23.37
CA MET A 31 21.77 42.44 22.76
C MET A 31 20.69 41.85 23.65
N SER A 32 19.61 42.60 23.86
CA SER A 32 18.40 42.09 24.49
C SER A 32 17.67 41.10 23.56
N ASP A 33 16.84 40.21 24.10
CA ASP A 33 16.01 39.29 23.31
C ASP A 33 15.14 40.02 22.26
N ALA A 34 14.75 41.27 22.55
CA ALA A 34 14.01 42.12 21.62
C ALA A 34 14.86 42.59 20.43
N GLU A 35 16.14 42.88 20.64
CA GLU A 35 17.09 43.27 19.59
C GLU A 35 17.59 42.05 18.80
N LEU A 36 17.73 40.90 19.46
CA LEU A 36 17.94 39.59 18.81
C LEU A 36 16.75 39.22 17.91
N SER A 37 15.51 39.43 18.39
CA SER A 37 14.29 39.23 17.60
C SER A 37 14.13 40.23 16.44
N ALA A 38 14.69 41.44 16.56
CA ALA A 38 14.61 42.47 15.52
C ALA A 38 15.57 42.21 14.35
N THR A 39 16.61 41.39 14.57
CA THR A 39 17.50 40.91 13.51
C THR A 39 16.80 39.78 12.74
N ARG A 40 15.92 40.14 11.79
CA ARG A 40 15.26 39.18 10.89
C ARG A 40 16.28 38.55 9.91
N GLY A 41 16.96 37.51 10.35
CA GLY A 41 17.31 36.40 9.47
C GLY A 41 16.08 35.50 9.33
N GLN A 42 15.79 34.96 8.14
CA GLN A 42 14.94 33.77 8.07
C GLN A 42 15.69 32.68 8.85
N ALA A 43 15.26 32.42 10.09
CA ALA A 43 15.93 31.45 10.93
C ALA A 43 15.75 30.08 10.28
N LEU A 44 16.86 29.50 9.83
CA LEU A 44 16.88 28.17 9.22
C LEU A 44 16.22 27.12 10.14
N MET A 45 16.29 27.32 11.46
CA MET A 45 15.61 26.50 12.46
C MET A 45 14.51 27.31 13.16
N GLY A 46 13.30 26.77 13.19
CA GLY A 46 12.15 27.33 13.92
C GLY A 46 11.72 26.40 15.05
N MET A 47 11.40 26.97 16.21
CA MET A 47 10.82 26.24 17.33
C MET A 47 9.33 26.55 17.45
N SER A 48 8.50 25.53 17.68
CA SER A 48 7.10 25.71 18.04
C SER A 48 6.69 24.77 19.18
N TYR A 49 5.63 25.14 19.89
CA TYR A 49 5.09 24.39 21.01
C TYR A 49 3.56 24.26 20.87
N ILE A 50 3.06 23.04 21.00
CA ILE A 50 1.63 22.73 21.09
C ILE A 50 1.33 22.38 22.54
N ALA A 51 0.54 23.22 23.21
CA ALA A 51 0.18 23.02 24.60
C ALA A 51 -0.79 21.84 24.77
N PRO A 52 -0.83 21.19 25.95
CA PRO A 52 -1.76 20.09 26.22
C PRO A 52 -3.23 20.43 25.97
N THR A 53 -3.61 21.69 26.19
CA THR A 53 -4.99 22.17 26.00
C THR A 53 -5.31 22.54 24.55
N ASP A 54 -4.33 22.55 23.65
CA ASP A 54 -4.55 22.84 22.23
C ASP A 54 -5.30 21.68 21.56
N SER A 55 -6.20 22.00 20.63
CA SER A 55 -6.88 21.00 19.80
C SER A 55 -5.92 20.07 19.05
N ALA A 56 -4.77 20.58 18.60
CA ALA A 56 -3.76 19.80 17.88
C ALA A 56 -2.98 18.82 18.78
N SER A 57 -3.11 18.94 20.12
CA SER A 57 -2.47 18.03 21.07
C SER A 57 -3.16 16.66 21.15
N ASN A 58 -4.37 16.54 20.59
CA ASN A 58 -5.23 15.35 20.73
C ASN A 58 -5.39 14.92 22.20
N SER A 59 -5.67 15.87 23.10
CA SER A 59 -5.72 15.66 24.55
C SER A 59 -6.65 14.54 25.03
N SER A 60 -7.70 14.20 24.27
CA SER A 60 -8.55 13.03 24.54
C SER A 60 -7.79 11.71 24.47
N SER A 61 -6.78 11.63 23.60
CA SER A 61 -5.93 10.45 23.38
C SER A 61 -4.63 10.54 24.18
N ASN A 62 -4.04 11.74 24.24
CA ASN A 62 -2.68 11.94 24.77
C ASN A 62 -2.66 12.43 26.23
N GLY A 63 -3.80 12.83 26.79
CA GLY A 63 -3.89 13.41 28.14
C GLY A 63 -3.16 14.74 28.25
N ASN A 64 -2.42 14.94 29.35
CA ASN A 64 -1.67 16.16 29.63
C ASN A 64 -0.29 16.19 28.92
N MET A 65 -0.28 16.08 27.59
CA MET A 65 0.94 16.00 26.78
C MET A 65 1.10 17.25 25.92
N GLY A 66 2.27 17.89 25.99
CA GLY A 66 2.66 18.98 25.10
C GLY A 66 3.69 18.52 24.07
N PHE A 67 3.75 19.19 22.92
CA PHE A 67 4.65 18.84 21.82
C PHE A 67 5.60 19.98 21.50
N TYR A 68 6.90 19.72 21.54
CA TYR A 68 7.94 20.68 21.21
C TYR A 68 8.56 20.32 19.86
N ARG A 69 8.38 21.17 18.86
CA ARG A 69 8.85 20.95 17.49
C ARG A 69 10.05 21.85 17.19
N LEU A 70 11.10 21.25 16.66
CA LEU A 70 12.26 21.90 16.05
C LEU A 70 12.21 21.62 14.55
N ALA A 71 11.77 22.59 13.78
CA ALA A 71 11.63 22.52 12.33
C ALA A 71 12.83 23.17 11.62
N LEU A 72 13.22 22.61 10.50
CA LEU A 72 14.18 23.18 9.57
C LEU A 72 13.42 23.73 8.36
N ASP A 73 13.58 25.02 8.04
CA ASP A 73 12.99 25.60 6.83
C ASP A 73 13.94 25.41 5.64
N ALA A 74 14.05 24.15 5.19
CA ALA A 74 14.94 23.76 4.10
C ALA A 74 14.42 22.51 3.36
N GLN A 75 14.98 22.30 2.17
CA GLN A 75 14.92 21.03 1.47
C GLN A 75 16.20 20.24 1.77
N LEU A 76 16.03 19.03 2.31
CA LEU A 76 17.11 18.09 2.51
C LEU A 76 17.07 17.05 1.38
N GLU A 77 18.21 16.85 0.74
CA GLU A 77 18.39 15.82 -0.27
C GLU A 77 19.10 14.61 0.34
N LEU A 78 18.50 13.43 0.23
CA LEU A 78 19.07 12.18 0.75
C LEU A 78 19.02 11.07 -0.30
N ASN A 79 20.18 10.52 -0.61
CA ASN A 79 20.30 9.23 -1.27
C ASN A 79 20.96 8.26 -0.27
N ALA A 80 20.30 7.16 0.04
CA ALA A 80 20.77 6.22 1.05
C ALA A 80 20.44 4.78 0.68
N ASN A 81 21.37 3.88 0.99
CA ASN A 81 21.16 2.45 0.98
C ASN A 81 21.54 1.87 2.34
N ILE A 82 20.64 1.08 2.91
CA ILE A 82 20.72 0.52 4.25
C ILE A 82 20.53 -0.99 4.14
N LYS A 83 21.63 -1.74 4.30
CA LYS A 83 21.59 -3.21 4.15
C LYS A 83 20.59 -3.87 5.09
N LYS A 84 20.48 -3.36 6.31
CA LYS A 84 19.56 -3.85 7.34
C LYS A 84 19.13 -2.68 8.21
N LEU A 85 17.83 -2.36 8.19
CA LEU A 85 17.23 -1.43 9.15
C LEU A 85 16.52 -2.23 10.23
N GLN A 86 17.02 -2.16 11.45
CA GLN A 86 16.48 -2.86 12.60
C GLN A 86 16.25 -1.88 13.75
N LEU A 87 14.99 -1.70 14.11
CA LEU A 87 14.57 -0.78 15.17
C LEU A 87 13.71 -1.51 16.19
N GLY A 88 14.01 -1.28 17.46
CA GLY A 88 13.29 -1.92 18.57
C GLY A 88 13.45 -3.44 18.57
N CYS A 89 14.65 -3.97 18.36
CA CYS A 89 14.89 -5.40 18.43
C CYS A 89 15.24 -5.83 19.85
N GLY A 90 14.66 -6.94 20.33
CA GLY A 90 14.99 -7.48 21.65
C GLY A 90 14.38 -6.70 22.82
N GLY A 91 14.95 -6.87 24.01
CA GLY A 91 14.49 -6.18 25.23
C GLY A 91 13.00 -6.44 25.50
N VAL A 92 12.23 -5.36 25.65
CA VAL A 92 10.77 -5.38 25.87
C VAL A 92 9.98 -6.06 24.74
N ASN A 93 10.61 -6.25 23.58
CA ASN A 93 9.98 -6.84 22.41
C ASN A 93 10.16 -8.36 22.33
N GLY A 94 11.06 -8.93 23.12
CA GLY A 94 11.39 -10.36 23.11
C GLY A 94 12.52 -10.71 22.14
N ALA A 95 13.14 -11.87 22.33
CA ALA A 95 14.26 -12.33 21.50
C ALA A 95 13.83 -12.47 20.03
N GLY A 96 14.61 -11.90 19.11
CA GLY A 96 14.36 -12.00 17.66
C GLY A 96 13.17 -11.18 17.14
N ALA A 97 12.47 -10.43 17.99
CA ALA A 97 11.36 -9.58 17.59
C ALA A 97 11.79 -8.12 17.49
N CYS A 98 11.52 -7.50 16.35
CA CYS A 98 11.79 -6.09 16.05
C CYS A 98 10.48 -5.36 15.76
N ASP A 99 10.38 -4.10 16.17
CA ASP A 99 9.28 -3.24 15.77
C ASP A 99 9.36 -2.91 14.28
N ILE A 100 10.55 -2.61 13.76
CA ILE A 100 10.79 -2.44 12.32
C ILE A 100 12.00 -3.28 11.95
N ASP A 101 11.84 -4.17 10.98
CA ASP A 101 12.93 -4.96 10.39
C ASP A 101 12.76 -4.97 8.87
N ILE A 102 13.70 -4.33 8.18
CA ILE A 102 13.71 -4.22 6.73
C ILE A 102 15.11 -4.58 6.19
N ASP A 103 15.14 -5.52 5.25
CA ASP A 103 16.33 -5.86 4.47
C ASP A 103 16.46 -4.98 3.23
N TYR A 104 17.70 -4.57 2.94
CA TYR A 104 18.09 -3.84 1.73
C TYR A 104 17.19 -2.63 1.42
N LEU A 105 16.95 -1.81 2.45
CA LEU A 105 16.20 -0.57 2.30
C LEU A 105 17.01 0.43 1.48
N SER A 106 16.38 1.07 0.49
CA SER A 106 17.01 2.12 -0.30
C SER A 106 16.06 3.29 -0.49
N LEU A 107 16.59 4.50 -0.36
CA LEU A 107 15.90 5.76 -0.58
C LEU A 107 16.68 6.56 -1.63
N SER A 108 16.03 6.89 -2.73
CA SER A 108 16.63 7.65 -3.83
C SER A 108 15.62 8.63 -4.43
N GLY A 109 16.10 9.47 -5.34
CA GLY A 109 15.20 10.12 -6.29
C GLY A 109 14.63 9.13 -7.30
N GLY A 110 13.96 9.65 -8.32
CA GLY A 110 13.42 8.86 -9.43
C GLY A 110 12.11 8.11 -9.12
N THR A 111 11.84 7.11 -9.96
CA THR A 111 10.63 6.29 -9.92
C THR A 111 10.96 4.81 -10.07
N VAL A 112 9.97 3.92 -9.92
CA VAL A 112 10.14 2.47 -10.13
C VAL A 112 10.70 2.11 -11.51
N ASP A 113 10.45 2.95 -12.51
CA ASP A 113 10.93 2.77 -13.89
C ASP A 113 12.33 3.36 -14.12
N SER A 114 12.91 4.03 -13.12
CA SER A 114 14.26 4.61 -13.22
C SER A 114 15.33 3.52 -13.28
N THR A 115 16.36 3.78 -14.08
CA THR A 115 17.58 2.97 -14.20
C THR A 115 18.45 3.10 -12.95
N SER A 116 19.38 2.16 -12.76
CA SER A 116 20.31 2.19 -11.63
C SER A 116 21.14 3.47 -11.58
N THR A 117 21.58 3.98 -12.74
CA THR A 117 22.34 5.23 -12.85
C THR A 117 21.48 6.43 -12.43
N GLU A 118 20.24 6.51 -12.90
CA GLU A 118 19.34 7.62 -12.54
C GLU A 118 19.04 7.64 -11.04
N ARG A 119 18.84 6.47 -10.43
CA ARG A 119 18.65 6.36 -8.98
C ARG A 119 19.92 6.76 -8.22
N ALA A 120 21.07 6.21 -8.57
CA ALA A 120 22.34 6.48 -7.91
C ALA A 120 22.81 7.94 -8.05
N SER A 121 22.36 8.63 -9.11
CA SER A 121 22.65 10.05 -9.36
C SER A 121 21.57 11.00 -8.85
N SER A 122 20.50 10.52 -8.21
CA SER A 122 19.40 11.37 -7.72
C SER A 122 19.06 11.11 -6.25
N SER A 123 18.72 12.18 -5.54
CA SER A 123 18.34 12.15 -4.14
C SER A 123 16.84 12.26 -3.94
N ALA A 124 16.32 11.63 -2.90
CA ALA A 124 14.98 11.92 -2.41
C ALA A 124 14.97 13.32 -1.79
N ILE A 125 13.87 14.05 -1.96
CA ILE A 125 13.66 15.39 -1.43
C ILE A 125 12.80 15.32 -0.19
N ILE A 126 13.33 15.80 0.92
CA ILE A 126 12.68 15.91 2.22
C ILE A 126 12.45 17.39 2.49
N THR A 127 11.20 17.86 2.34
CA THR A 127 10.87 19.28 2.49
C THR A 127 10.41 19.58 3.91
N ASN A 128 11.03 20.59 4.51
CA ASN A 128 10.77 21.08 5.87
C ASN A 128 10.78 19.96 6.91
N PRO A 129 11.92 19.27 7.10
CA PRO A 129 12.04 18.24 8.12
C PRO A 129 11.96 18.85 9.53
N PHE A 130 11.46 18.08 10.48
CA PHE A 130 11.39 18.49 11.88
C PHE A 130 11.56 17.32 12.84
N LEU A 131 12.10 17.64 14.01
CA LEU A 131 12.15 16.78 15.18
C LEU A 131 11.12 17.27 16.18
N GLU A 132 10.27 16.38 16.70
CA GLU A 132 9.25 16.76 17.68
C GLU A 132 9.29 15.84 18.89
N PHE A 133 9.25 16.42 20.09
CA PHE A 133 9.23 15.70 21.36
C PHE A 133 7.85 15.76 22.00
N ALA A 134 7.37 14.62 22.45
CA ALA A 134 6.18 14.49 23.26
C ALA A 134 6.56 14.54 24.75
N VAL A 135 6.02 15.50 25.49
CA VAL A 135 6.35 15.74 26.90
C VAL A 135 5.09 15.70 27.74
N LYS A 136 5.02 14.74 28.67
CA LYS A 136 3.93 14.64 29.65
C LYS A 136 4.14 15.65 30.77
N ASN A 137 3.05 16.26 31.23
CA ASN A 137 3.02 17.29 32.26
C ASN A 137 4.05 18.41 31.99
N PRO A 138 4.02 19.06 30.81
CA PRO A 138 5.03 20.04 30.43
C PRO A 138 5.10 21.20 31.43
N ASP A 139 3.99 21.57 32.07
CA ASP A 139 3.92 22.69 33.00
C ASP A 139 4.38 22.36 34.44
N SER A 140 4.69 21.09 34.74
CA SER A 140 5.08 20.64 36.09
C SER A 140 6.50 20.07 36.10
N ALA A 141 7.46 20.83 36.63
CA ALA A 141 8.88 20.45 36.65
C ALA A 141 9.16 19.12 37.37
N SER A 142 8.37 18.75 38.40
CA SER A 142 8.57 17.53 39.19
C SER A 142 8.02 16.27 38.52
N THR A 143 7.12 16.41 37.55
CA THR A 143 6.44 15.29 36.88
C THR A 143 6.60 15.33 35.35
N ARG A 144 7.47 16.22 34.85
CA ARG A 144 7.76 16.39 33.43
C ARG A 144 8.56 15.18 32.93
N GLU A 145 8.04 14.53 31.90
CA GLU A 145 8.65 13.32 31.35
C GLU A 145 8.56 13.32 29.82
N ILE A 146 9.68 13.02 29.15
CA ILE A 146 9.68 12.81 27.70
C ILE A 146 9.08 11.43 27.43
N GLN A 147 7.97 11.39 26.70
CA GLN A 147 7.26 10.16 26.36
C GLN A 147 7.68 9.60 25.01
N GLY A 148 8.28 10.41 24.14
CA GLY A 148 8.75 9.98 22.84
C GLY A 148 9.26 11.13 21.99
N PHE A 149 9.80 10.78 20.83
CA PHE A 149 10.14 11.75 19.79
C PHE A 149 9.78 11.19 18.42
N ARG A 150 9.58 12.08 17.44
CA ARG A 150 9.42 11.73 16.03
C ARG A 150 10.30 12.59 15.14
N LEU A 151 10.80 11.98 14.08
CA LEU A 151 11.40 12.65 12.92
C LEU A 151 10.38 12.64 11.80
N SER A 152 10.05 13.81 11.28
CA SER A 152 9.01 13.96 10.27
C SER A 152 9.39 15.04 9.25
N ALA A 153 8.58 15.16 8.20
CA ALA A 153 8.73 16.18 7.19
C ALA A 153 7.35 16.59 6.66
N LYS A 154 7.24 17.82 6.17
CA LYS A 154 6.02 18.30 5.51
C LYS A 154 5.69 17.47 4.27
N SER A 155 6.73 17.10 3.50
CA SER A 155 6.57 16.22 2.34
C SER A 155 7.86 15.49 2.01
N LEU A 156 7.73 14.23 1.62
CA LEU A 156 8.76 13.34 1.14
C LEU A 156 8.52 13.04 -0.35
N SER A 157 9.53 13.22 -1.18
CA SER A 157 9.48 12.90 -2.60
C SER A 157 10.65 12.02 -3.00
N GLY A 158 10.38 10.87 -3.60
CA GLY A 158 11.41 9.92 -4.01
C GLY A 158 10.88 8.49 -4.08
N LEU A 159 11.79 7.56 -4.30
CA LEU A 159 11.49 6.13 -4.34
C LEU A 159 12.08 5.44 -3.12
N LEU A 160 11.23 4.75 -2.38
CA LEU A 160 11.63 3.81 -1.32
C LEU A 160 11.58 2.39 -1.90
N THR A 161 12.67 1.64 -1.83
CA THR A 161 12.71 0.22 -2.22
C THR A 161 13.13 -0.68 -1.07
N PHE A 162 12.64 -1.92 -1.11
CA PHE A 162 12.85 -2.93 -0.07
C PHE A 162 13.26 -4.26 -0.71
N GLY A 163 14.20 -4.97 -0.10
CA GLY A 163 14.74 -6.21 -0.67
C GLY A 163 15.67 -5.95 -1.86
N LEU A 164 16.08 -7.02 -2.53
CA LEU A 164 17.04 -6.95 -3.66
C LEU A 164 16.36 -7.00 -5.03
N GLU A 165 15.22 -7.67 -5.11
CA GLU A 165 14.50 -7.91 -6.36
C GLU A 165 13.05 -8.28 -6.07
N ASN A 166 12.19 -8.09 -7.06
CA ASN A 166 10.81 -8.57 -7.06
C ASN A 166 10.79 -10.01 -7.59
N GLY A 167 10.92 -10.98 -6.68
CA GLY A 167 11.01 -12.41 -7.01
C GLY A 167 10.09 -13.27 -6.15
N ASP A 168 10.16 -14.59 -6.36
CA ASP A 168 9.31 -15.55 -5.65
C ASP A 168 9.64 -15.68 -4.17
N ALA A 169 10.86 -15.32 -3.77
CA ALA A 169 11.29 -15.31 -2.38
C ALA A 169 10.94 -13.97 -1.73
N ALA A 170 10.19 -14.02 -0.62
CA ALA A 170 9.94 -12.84 0.20
C ALA A 170 11.28 -12.21 0.66
N SER A 171 11.47 -10.94 0.37
CA SER A 171 12.62 -10.15 0.79
C SER A 171 12.23 -8.69 1.03
N GLY A 172 12.86 -8.01 1.99
CA GLY A 172 12.51 -6.63 2.33
C GLY A 172 11.90 -6.51 3.71
N ILE A 173 10.60 -6.19 3.81
CA ILE A 173 9.96 -5.91 5.10
C ILE A 173 9.63 -7.22 5.83
N ASN A 174 10.38 -7.51 6.89
CA ASN A 174 10.18 -8.68 7.75
C ASN A 174 9.21 -8.40 8.90
N SER A 175 9.23 -7.18 9.43
CA SER A 175 8.37 -6.72 10.52
C SER A 175 8.15 -5.22 10.39
N LEU A 176 6.90 -4.79 10.54
CA LEU A 176 6.52 -3.38 10.54
C LEU A 176 5.56 -3.09 11.69
N SER A 177 5.96 -2.19 12.57
CA SER A 177 5.07 -1.44 13.45
C SER A 177 4.80 -0.09 12.78
N GLY A 178 3.58 0.13 12.30
CA GLY A 178 3.33 1.32 11.50
C GLY A 178 1.94 1.46 10.92
N TYR A 179 1.83 2.47 10.07
CA TYR A 179 0.63 2.81 9.30
C TYR A 179 1.04 3.23 7.89
N MET A 180 0.48 2.58 6.89
CA MET A 180 0.66 2.89 5.48
C MET A 180 -0.69 2.79 4.78
N VAL A 181 -0.84 3.52 3.68
CA VAL A 181 -2.05 3.49 2.87
C VAL A 181 -1.66 3.14 1.44
N THR A 182 -2.31 2.17 0.82
CA THR A 182 -2.07 1.84 -0.59
C THR A 182 -2.99 2.67 -1.48
N LYS A 183 -2.47 3.18 -2.59
CA LYS A 183 -3.28 3.86 -3.61
C LYS A 183 -4.23 2.86 -4.30
N PRO A 184 -5.44 3.28 -4.72
CA PRO A 184 -6.27 2.46 -5.58
C PRO A 184 -5.51 1.97 -6.80
N THR A 185 -5.68 0.70 -7.14
CA THR A 185 -4.97 0.07 -8.24
C THR A 185 -5.85 -0.96 -8.94
N GLY A 186 -5.40 -1.41 -10.10
CA GLY A 186 -6.04 -2.47 -10.87
C GLY A 186 -5.02 -3.44 -11.42
N GLY A 187 -5.52 -4.40 -12.17
CA GLY A 187 -4.70 -5.39 -12.85
C GLY A 187 -5.53 -6.26 -13.77
N THR A 188 -4.89 -7.24 -14.36
CA THR A 188 -5.56 -8.34 -15.06
C THR A 188 -5.31 -9.64 -14.32
N VAL A 189 -6.17 -10.62 -14.53
CA VAL A 189 -6.01 -11.96 -13.99
C VAL A 189 -6.36 -12.97 -15.06
N THR A 190 -5.58 -14.05 -15.10
CA THR A 190 -5.89 -15.25 -15.90
C THR A 190 -5.98 -16.43 -14.94
N THR A 191 -7.00 -17.25 -15.08
CA THR A 191 -7.16 -18.45 -14.26
C THR A 191 -6.64 -19.68 -15.00
N ASN A 192 -6.15 -20.66 -14.24
CA ASN A 192 -5.89 -21.98 -14.80
C ASN A 192 -7.21 -22.70 -15.13
N PRO A 193 -7.22 -23.56 -16.15
CA PRO A 193 -8.31 -24.49 -16.36
C PRO A 193 -8.51 -25.41 -15.15
N TYR A 194 -9.74 -25.85 -14.91
CA TYR A 194 -10.08 -26.81 -13.86
C TYR A 194 -10.81 -27.99 -14.50
N TYR A 195 -10.41 -29.22 -14.21
CA TYR A 195 -10.97 -30.41 -14.85
C TYR A 195 -11.58 -31.36 -13.83
N GLY A 196 -12.61 -32.09 -14.25
CA GLY A 196 -13.17 -33.19 -13.46
C GLY A 196 -14.02 -32.76 -12.27
N ILE A 197 -14.73 -31.62 -12.35
CA ILE A 197 -15.59 -31.14 -11.27
C ILE A 197 -16.78 -32.07 -11.14
N THR A 198 -16.93 -32.70 -9.98
CA THR A 198 -18.04 -33.62 -9.68
C THR A 198 -18.98 -33.10 -8.59
N GLN A 199 -20.18 -33.67 -8.53
CA GLN A 199 -21.15 -33.33 -7.48
C GLN A 199 -20.65 -33.75 -6.09
N ASP A 200 -19.95 -34.89 -5.99
CA ASP A 200 -19.41 -35.40 -4.74
C ASP A 200 -18.40 -34.42 -4.11
N GLU A 201 -17.63 -33.69 -4.93
CA GLU A 201 -16.67 -32.69 -4.47
C GLU A 201 -17.34 -31.36 -4.08
N THR A 202 -18.33 -30.94 -4.86
CA THR A 202 -18.95 -29.61 -4.73
C THR A 202 -20.16 -29.59 -3.79
N GLY A 203 -20.74 -30.75 -3.50
CA GLY A 203 -21.94 -30.90 -2.65
C GLY A 203 -23.18 -30.15 -3.16
N THR A 204 -23.17 -29.71 -4.43
CA THR A 204 -24.17 -28.79 -4.98
C THR A 204 -24.85 -29.42 -6.18
N ALA A 205 -26.18 -29.45 -6.20
CA ALA A 205 -26.91 -29.89 -7.39
C ALA A 205 -27.02 -28.75 -8.40
N ILE A 206 -26.89 -29.06 -9.70
CA ILE A 206 -27.15 -28.09 -10.76
C ILE A 206 -28.64 -28.11 -11.07
N THR A 207 -29.28 -26.95 -11.03
CA THR A 207 -30.72 -26.78 -11.32
C THR A 207 -30.92 -25.77 -12.43
N GLY A 208 -32.07 -25.83 -13.08
CA GLY A 208 -32.43 -24.91 -14.15
C GLY A 208 -33.65 -25.39 -14.91
N ARG A 209 -33.92 -24.73 -16.04
CA ARG A 209 -34.99 -25.12 -16.94
C ARG A 209 -34.45 -25.52 -18.30
N ALA A 210 -35.11 -26.48 -18.94
CA ALA A 210 -34.81 -26.92 -20.30
C ALA A 210 -36.05 -26.78 -21.18
N GLU A 211 -35.85 -26.42 -22.45
CA GLU A 211 -36.95 -26.35 -23.41
C GLU A 211 -37.47 -27.74 -23.78
N PHE A 212 -38.79 -27.89 -23.83
CA PHE A 212 -39.43 -29.15 -24.21
C PHE A 212 -40.15 -29.04 -25.54
N ILE A 213 -41.00 -28.02 -25.74
CA ILE A 213 -41.73 -27.80 -27.00
C ILE A 213 -41.28 -26.46 -27.59
N GLY A 214 -40.00 -26.38 -28.00
CA GLY A 214 -39.39 -25.11 -28.40
C GLY A 214 -39.50 -24.03 -27.30
N ASN A 215 -39.61 -22.76 -27.69
CA ASN A 215 -39.78 -21.61 -26.76
C ASN A 215 -41.17 -21.59 -26.05
N ILE A 216 -42.04 -22.60 -26.22
CA ILE A 216 -43.44 -22.58 -25.73
C ILE A 216 -43.58 -23.21 -24.34
N ALA A 217 -42.78 -24.23 -24.03
CA ALA A 217 -42.84 -24.94 -22.75
C ALA A 217 -41.46 -25.31 -22.23
N THR A 218 -41.23 -25.09 -20.93
CA THR A 218 -39.97 -25.38 -20.25
C THR A 218 -40.20 -26.30 -19.05
N LEU A 219 -39.26 -27.22 -18.83
CA LEU A 219 -39.30 -28.18 -17.74
C LEU A 219 -38.16 -27.88 -16.76
N PRO A 220 -38.43 -27.90 -15.44
CA PRO A 220 -37.35 -27.85 -14.47
C PRO A 220 -36.54 -29.14 -14.55
N PHE A 221 -35.23 -29.02 -14.37
CA PHE A 221 -34.33 -30.16 -14.23
C PHE A 221 -33.45 -30.02 -13.00
N THR A 222 -32.95 -31.15 -12.53
CA THR A 222 -31.94 -31.21 -11.47
C THR A 222 -30.92 -32.26 -11.84
N SER A 223 -29.64 -31.93 -11.69
CA SER A 223 -28.53 -32.86 -11.83
C SER A 223 -27.77 -32.99 -10.52
N THR A 224 -27.58 -34.24 -10.12
CA THR A 224 -26.72 -34.67 -9.02
C THR A 224 -25.62 -35.59 -9.54
N ALA A 225 -25.34 -35.56 -10.83
CA ALA A 225 -24.32 -36.38 -11.46
C ALA A 225 -23.78 -35.62 -12.66
N TYR A 226 -22.59 -35.05 -12.50
CA TYR A 226 -21.92 -34.29 -13.55
C TYR A 226 -20.41 -34.45 -13.43
N ASN A 227 -19.73 -34.25 -14.56
CA ASN A 227 -18.28 -34.18 -14.66
C ASN A 227 -17.95 -33.02 -15.59
N LEU A 228 -17.68 -31.85 -15.01
CA LEU A 228 -17.49 -30.60 -15.75
C LEU A 228 -16.02 -30.19 -15.81
N ASN A 229 -15.67 -29.51 -16.90
CA ASN A 229 -14.39 -28.89 -17.13
C ASN A 229 -14.59 -27.40 -17.38
N LEU A 230 -13.72 -26.59 -16.78
CA LEU A 230 -13.64 -25.15 -16.95
C LEU A 230 -12.35 -24.82 -17.72
N GLY A 231 -12.49 -24.10 -18.83
CA GLY A 231 -11.36 -23.49 -19.52
C GLY A 231 -10.75 -22.33 -18.74
N ALA A 232 -9.62 -21.83 -19.21
CA ALA A 232 -9.00 -20.62 -18.66
C ALA A 232 -9.95 -19.41 -18.84
N GLY A 233 -10.14 -18.64 -17.78
CA GLY A 233 -10.85 -17.37 -17.80
C GLY A 233 -9.88 -16.19 -17.72
N SER A 234 -10.32 -15.03 -18.19
CA SER A 234 -9.57 -13.79 -18.02
C SER A 234 -10.47 -12.69 -17.48
N GLY A 235 -9.87 -11.76 -16.73
CA GLY A 235 -10.62 -10.73 -16.05
C GLY A 235 -9.82 -9.51 -15.68
N THR A 236 -10.53 -8.51 -15.20
CA THR A 236 -9.94 -7.29 -14.63
C THR A 236 -10.05 -7.32 -13.12
N LEU A 237 -8.98 -6.89 -12.45
CA LEU A 237 -8.90 -6.71 -11.00
C LEU A 237 -9.02 -5.22 -10.68
N SER A 238 -9.69 -4.92 -9.57
CA SER A 238 -9.79 -3.58 -9.01
C SER A 238 -9.65 -3.64 -7.49
N MET A 239 -8.82 -2.77 -6.93
CA MET A 239 -8.63 -2.62 -5.50
C MET A 239 -8.74 -1.15 -5.14
N GLY A 240 -9.59 -0.84 -4.18
CA GLY A 240 -9.68 0.50 -3.60
C GLY A 240 -8.45 0.85 -2.76
N GLN A 241 -8.47 2.04 -2.17
CA GLN A 241 -7.48 2.42 -1.16
C GLN A 241 -7.56 1.47 0.04
N GLN A 242 -6.45 0.92 0.53
CA GLN A 242 -6.43 0.04 1.70
C GLN A 242 -5.45 0.58 2.76
N ILE A 243 -5.84 0.49 4.03
CA ILE A 243 -4.98 0.84 5.16
C ILE A 243 -4.25 -0.43 5.62
N ILE A 244 -2.93 -0.33 5.75
CA ILE A 244 -2.07 -1.37 6.33
C ILE A 244 -1.51 -0.80 7.63
N THR A 245 -1.96 -1.34 8.77
CA THR A 245 -1.51 -0.87 10.07
C THR A 245 -1.46 -1.98 11.11
N GLY A 246 -0.57 -1.84 12.09
CA GLY A 246 -0.48 -2.72 13.23
C GLY A 246 0.90 -2.69 13.88
N LYS A 247 1.07 -3.50 14.93
CA LYS A 247 2.33 -3.69 15.64
C LYS A 247 3.01 -4.95 15.14
N ARG A 248 4.25 -4.84 14.65
CA ARG A 248 5.06 -5.97 14.16
C ARG A 248 4.32 -6.86 13.16
N ILE A 249 3.54 -6.23 12.29
CA ILE A 249 2.86 -6.96 11.23
C ILE A 249 3.91 -7.39 10.19
N ASN A 250 3.72 -8.58 9.64
CA ASN A 250 4.51 -9.13 8.54
C ASN A 250 3.64 -9.48 7.33
N THR A 251 2.33 -9.18 7.41
CA THR A 251 1.34 -9.50 6.40
C THR A 251 0.34 -8.34 6.29
N ALA A 252 -0.07 -8.02 5.07
CA ALA A 252 -1.19 -7.16 4.76
C ALA A 252 -2.35 -8.00 4.21
N ASN A 253 -3.55 -7.79 4.75
CA ASN A 253 -4.78 -8.37 4.19
C ASN A 253 -5.44 -7.30 3.31
N LEU A 254 -5.46 -7.52 2.01
CA LEU A 254 -5.99 -6.59 1.01
C LEU A 254 -7.28 -7.16 0.42
N ASN A 255 -8.23 -6.28 0.11
CA ASN A 255 -9.49 -6.68 -0.53
C ASN A 255 -9.59 -6.07 -1.93
N ALA A 256 -9.69 -6.93 -2.93
CA ALA A 256 -9.92 -6.56 -4.32
C ALA A 256 -11.21 -7.20 -4.85
N THR A 257 -11.66 -6.74 -6.01
CA THR A 257 -12.76 -7.33 -6.78
C THR A 257 -12.24 -7.69 -8.16
N ALA A 258 -12.71 -8.81 -8.72
CA ALA A 258 -12.45 -9.19 -10.10
C ALA A 258 -13.76 -9.34 -10.87
N ARG A 259 -13.71 -9.08 -12.19
CA ARG A 259 -14.74 -9.52 -13.13
C ARG A 259 -14.11 -10.42 -14.17
N VAL A 260 -14.48 -11.69 -14.16
CA VAL A 260 -13.91 -12.75 -15.00
C VAL A 260 -14.90 -13.19 -16.07
N GLY A 261 -14.40 -13.45 -17.28
CA GLY A 261 -15.20 -13.99 -18.37
C GLY A 261 -14.38 -14.86 -19.32
N GLY A 262 -15.05 -15.36 -20.35
CA GLY A 262 -14.45 -16.27 -21.33
C GLY A 262 -14.22 -17.67 -20.80
N ILE A 263 -14.81 -18.04 -19.66
CA ILE A 263 -14.63 -19.37 -19.07
C ILE A 263 -15.44 -20.37 -19.89
N ALA A 264 -14.78 -21.18 -20.70
CA ALA A 264 -15.44 -22.27 -21.42
C ALA A 264 -15.91 -23.34 -20.43
N VAL A 265 -17.13 -23.84 -20.60
CA VAL A 265 -17.68 -24.95 -19.80
C VAL A 265 -17.91 -26.13 -20.73
N THR A 266 -17.27 -27.26 -20.42
CA THR A 266 -17.46 -28.53 -21.13
C THR A 266 -17.65 -29.67 -20.15
N GLY A 267 -17.94 -30.88 -20.64
CA GLY A 267 -18.05 -32.08 -19.82
C GLY A 267 -19.39 -32.77 -19.99
N THR A 268 -19.79 -33.58 -19.01
CA THR A 268 -21.04 -34.34 -19.05
C THR A 268 -21.94 -33.98 -17.87
N LEU A 269 -23.25 -34.07 -18.10
CA LEU A 269 -24.28 -33.84 -17.09
C LEU A 269 -25.41 -34.83 -17.26
N ASP A 270 -25.71 -35.55 -16.19
CA ASP A 270 -26.88 -36.42 -16.04
C ASP A 270 -27.93 -35.67 -15.22
N ALA A 271 -28.97 -35.17 -15.89
CA ALA A 271 -30.09 -34.48 -15.25
C ALA A 271 -31.38 -35.30 -15.35
N THR A 272 -32.29 -35.01 -14.43
CA THR A 272 -33.67 -35.49 -14.47
C THR A 272 -34.61 -34.29 -14.60
N ALA A 273 -35.39 -34.25 -15.67
CA ALA A 273 -36.49 -33.31 -15.84
C ALA A 273 -37.80 -33.91 -15.31
N SER A 274 -38.75 -33.07 -14.90
CA SER A 274 -40.08 -33.54 -14.45
C SER A 274 -41.18 -33.11 -15.42
N VAL A 275 -41.84 -34.07 -16.07
CA VAL A 275 -42.99 -33.84 -16.96
C VAL A 275 -44.25 -34.37 -16.28
N LEU A 276 -45.15 -33.48 -15.84
CA LEU A 276 -46.40 -33.87 -15.15
C LEU A 276 -46.17 -34.84 -13.97
N GLY A 277 -45.06 -34.69 -13.25
CA GLY A 277 -44.67 -35.56 -12.13
C GLY A 277 -43.92 -36.84 -12.53
N ILE A 278 -43.67 -37.07 -13.82
CA ILE A 278 -42.89 -38.21 -14.33
C ILE A 278 -41.43 -37.77 -14.53
N PRO A 279 -40.46 -38.44 -13.90
CA PRO A 279 -39.04 -38.23 -14.15
C PRO A 279 -38.65 -38.64 -15.57
N VAL A 280 -38.00 -37.73 -16.30
CA VAL A 280 -37.46 -37.97 -17.64
C VAL A 280 -35.96 -37.69 -17.60
N PRO A 281 -35.09 -38.68 -17.87
CA PRO A 281 -33.65 -38.46 -17.91
C PRO A 281 -33.28 -37.59 -19.11
N ILE A 282 -32.43 -36.60 -18.86
CA ILE A 282 -31.80 -35.74 -19.87
C ILE A 282 -30.30 -35.71 -19.57
N SER A 283 -29.56 -36.52 -20.32
CA SER A 283 -28.13 -36.76 -20.12
C SER A 283 -27.36 -36.40 -21.36
N GLY A 284 -26.18 -35.81 -21.23
CA GLY A 284 -25.35 -35.51 -22.38
C GLY A 284 -24.19 -34.55 -22.14
N ASP A 285 -23.56 -34.15 -23.23
CA ASP A 285 -22.42 -33.26 -23.26
C ASP A 285 -22.86 -31.81 -23.03
N VAL A 286 -22.26 -31.17 -22.02
CA VAL A 286 -22.46 -29.76 -21.72
C VAL A 286 -21.50 -28.94 -22.56
N THR A 287 -22.02 -27.88 -23.19
CA THR A 287 -21.18 -26.87 -23.85
C THR A 287 -21.69 -25.47 -23.57
N GLY A 288 -20.77 -24.55 -23.26
CA GLY A 288 -21.10 -23.15 -23.09
C GLY A 288 -19.94 -22.28 -22.64
N THR A 289 -20.27 -21.05 -22.30
CA THR A 289 -19.32 -20.05 -21.78
C THR A 289 -19.93 -19.29 -20.62
N VAL A 290 -19.14 -19.02 -19.58
CA VAL A 290 -19.52 -18.15 -18.45
C VAL A 290 -18.79 -16.81 -18.59
N ASN A 291 -19.56 -15.74 -18.52
CA ASN A 291 -19.11 -14.35 -18.60
C ASN A 291 -19.59 -13.54 -17.40
N ASN A 292 -18.88 -12.44 -17.13
CA ASN A 292 -19.24 -11.45 -16.12
C ASN A 292 -19.39 -12.03 -14.70
N LEU A 293 -18.58 -13.03 -14.35
CA LEU A 293 -18.50 -13.54 -12.99
C LEU A 293 -17.79 -12.51 -12.11
N ASP A 294 -18.54 -11.89 -11.20
CA ASP A 294 -17.98 -11.03 -10.16
C ASP A 294 -17.37 -11.88 -9.05
N VAL A 295 -16.17 -11.51 -8.60
CA VAL A 295 -15.42 -12.23 -7.57
C VAL A 295 -14.88 -11.24 -6.53
N ASN A 296 -15.14 -11.51 -5.26
CA ASN A 296 -14.45 -10.86 -4.14
C ASN A 296 -13.13 -11.58 -3.89
N VAL A 297 -12.02 -10.85 -3.98
CA VAL A 297 -10.67 -11.40 -3.89
C VAL A 297 -10.02 -10.92 -2.59
N ALA A 298 -9.87 -11.82 -1.62
CA ALA A 298 -9.10 -11.58 -0.41
C ALA A 298 -7.63 -11.94 -0.67
N ILE A 299 -6.73 -10.98 -0.55
CA ILE A 299 -5.30 -11.17 -0.82
C ILE A 299 -4.54 -11.08 0.50
N LYS A 300 -3.97 -12.19 0.93
CA LYS A 300 -3.06 -12.24 2.08
C LYS A 300 -1.62 -12.11 1.58
N GLN A 301 -1.06 -10.90 1.69
CA GLN A 301 0.26 -10.57 1.14
C GLN A 301 1.27 -10.41 2.26
N SER A 302 2.32 -11.24 2.28
CA SER A 302 3.48 -10.97 3.15
C SER A 302 4.08 -9.60 2.78
N LEU A 303 4.46 -8.81 3.80
CA LEU A 303 5.11 -7.52 3.59
C LEU A 303 6.46 -7.66 2.87
N GLY A 304 7.08 -8.84 2.91
CA GLY A 304 8.28 -9.17 2.15
C GLY A 304 8.07 -9.30 0.64
N TYR A 305 6.87 -9.07 0.12
CA TYR A 305 6.62 -8.91 -1.33
C TYR A 305 6.29 -7.46 -1.71
N PHE A 306 6.42 -6.52 -0.77
CA PHE A 306 6.40 -5.09 -1.06
C PHE A 306 7.85 -4.64 -1.22
N HIS A 307 8.20 -4.26 -2.43
CA HIS A 307 9.55 -3.98 -2.88
C HIS A 307 9.77 -2.53 -3.31
N ALA A 308 8.70 -1.80 -3.61
CA ALA A 308 8.76 -0.40 -4.00
C ALA A 308 7.54 0.37 -3.50
N ALA A 309 7.80 1.58 -3.03
CA ALA A 309 6.79 2.57 -2.65
C ALA A 309 7.22 3.95 -3.17
N GLN A 310 6.42 4.51 -4.08
CA GLN A 310 6.65 5.87 -4.57
C GLN A 310 6.14 6.90 -3.55
N LEU A 311 7.04 7.74 -3.06
CA LEU A 311 6.73 8.89 -2.20
C LEU A 311 6.48 10.09 -3.12
N ASN A 312 5.23 10.50 -3.29
CA ASN A 312 4.83 11.59 -4.19
C ASN A 312 4.39 12.82 -3.40
N GLY A 313 5.32 13.44 -2.67
CA GLY A 313 5.00 14.52 -1.74
C GLY A 313 4.22 14.01 -0.51
N SER A 314 4.48 12.78 -0.09
CA SER A 314 3.81 12.16 1.04
C SER A 314 4.33 12.74 2.36
N ALA A 315 3.42 13.10 3.27
CA ALA A 315 3.80 13.29 4.67
C ALA A 315 4.10 11.93 5.31
N GLY A 316 5.00 11.92 6.28
CA GLY A 316 5.35 10.72 7.02
C GLY A 316 6.26 11.03 8.20
N TYR A 317 6.42 10.05 9.08
CA TYR A 317 7.32 10.15 10.22
C TYR A 317 7.81 8.78 10.70
N LEU A 318 8.97 8.81 11.35
CA LEU A 318 9.49 7.71 12.15
C LEU A 318 9.53 8.19 13.61
N SER A 319 8.88 7.46 14.51
CA SER A 319 8.83 7.81 15.94
C SER A 319 9.22 6.66 16.84
N VAL A 320 9.57 7.00 18.08
CA VAL A 320 9.67 6.06 19.18
C VAL A 320 9.02 6.67 20.42
N GLN A 321 8.20 5.87 21.10
CA GLN A 321 7.42 6.32 22.26
C GLN A 321 7.26 5.23 23.31
N GLY A 322 7.25 5.62 24.59
CA GLY A 322 7.02 4.75 25.74
C GLY A 322 5.54 4.45 25.98
N VAL A 323 4.64 5.28 25.46
CA VAL A 323 3.18 5.12 25.53
C VAL A 323 2.57 5.25 24.14
N ASN A 324 1.30 4.91 23.98
CA ASN A 324 0.60 5.19 22.73
C ASN A 324 0.41 6.71 22.59
N ILE A 325 0.75 7.27 21.43
CA ILE A 325 0.67 8.72 21.15
C ILE A 325 -0.01 8.92 19.80
N LEU A 326 -1.08 9.72 19.76
CA LEU A 326 -1.60 10.27 18.51
C LEU A 326 -0.87 11.59 18.24
N TRP A 327 0.25 11.53 17.52
CA TRP A 327 1.05 12.70 17.22
C TRP A 327 0.23 13.78 16.50
N PRO A 328 0.55 15.08 16.68
CA PRO A 328 -0.11 16.15 15.94
C PRO A 328 -0.05 15.87 14.43
N GLU A 329 -1.17 16.07 13.73
CA GLU A 329 -1.27 15.90 12.25
C GLU A 329 -1.08 14.46 11.76
N ALA A 330 -0.95 13.46 12.64
CA ALA A 330 -0.86 12.05 12.26
C ALA A 330 -2.24 11.44 11.96
N ALA A 331 -2.28 10.48 11.04
CA ALA A 331 -3.50 9.72 10.72
C ALA A 331 -3.72 8.53 11.66
N SER A 332 -2.70 8.10 12.39
CA SER A 332 -2.77 6.92 13.26
C SER A 332 -2.17 7.16 14.65
N THR A 333 -2.64 6.39 15.62
CA THR A 333 -2.02 6.37 16.96
C THR A 333 -0.77 5.50 16.90
N ALA A 334 0.40 6.12 17.09
CA ALA A 334 1.67 5.41 17.18
C ALA A 334 1.72 4.61 18.49
N GLN A 335 1.86 3.29 18.39
CA GLN A 335 1.86 2.39 19.55
C GLN A 335 3.23 2.33 20.23
N THR A 336 3.30 2.04 21.54
CA THR A 336 4.58 1.93 22.27
C THR A 336 5.64 1.12 21.51
N GLY A 337 6.84 1.67 21.39
CA GLY A 337 7.94 1.15 20.56
C GLY A 337 8.26 2.06 19.39
N TRP A 338 8.96 1.52 18.38
CA TRP A 338 9.17 2.22 17.11
C TRP A 338 7.92 2.16 16.24
N TRP A 339 7.64 3.25 15.53
CA TRP A 339 6.48 3.37 14.64
C TRP A 339 6.84 4.14 13.37
N LEU A 340 6.49 3.61 12.21
CA LEU A 340 6.63 4.27 10.92
C LEU A 340 5.25 4.61 10.36
N GLU A 341 5.01 5.87 10.05
CA GLU A 341 3.77 6.30 9.38
C GLU A 341 4.09 6.92 8.02
N LEU A 342 3.39 6.43 6.99
CA LEU A 342 3.29 7.04 5.66
C LEU A 342 1.82 7.39 5.43
N THR A 343 1.50 8.67 5.60
CA THR A 343 0.11 9.14 5.70
C THR A 343 -0.59 9.21 4.35
N ASN A 344 0.12 9.61 3.30
CA ASN A 344 -0.44 9.68 1.95
C ASN A 344 -0.37 8.31 1.26
N PRO A 345 -1.36 7.97 0.40
CA PRO A 345 -1.37 6.71 -0.32
C PRO A 345 -0.10 6.50 -1.15
N ILE A 346 0.60 5.39 -0.88
CA ILE A 346 1.75 4.93 -1.66
C ILE A 346 1.28 4.10 -2.84
N ASP A 347 1.92 4.32 -3.99
CA ASP A 347 1.69 3.49 -5.17
C ASP A 347 2.46 2.17 -5.01
N ILE A 348 1.71 1.06 -4.92
CA ILE A 348 2.25 -0.30 -4.84
C ILE A 348 2.19 -1.01 -6.20
N GLY A 349 1.97 -0.27 -7.29
CA GLY A 349 1.90 -0.83 -8.62
C GLY A 349 0.59 -1.57 -8.89
N GLN A 350 0.60 -2.46 -9.89
CA GLN A 350 -0.57 -3.24 -10.33
C GLN A 350 -0.67 -4.57 -9.58
N ILE A 351 -1.89 -4.99 -9.29
CA ILE A 351 -2.20 -6.27 -8.65
C ILE A 351 -2.32 -7.43 -9.65
N THR A 352 -1.74 -7.29 -10.85
CA THR A 352 -1.63 -8.35 -11.84
C THR A 352 -0.66 -9.41 -11.34
N PRO A 353 -1.10 -10.67 -11.13
CA PRO A 353 -0.20 -11.77 -10.83
C PRO A 353 0.79 -12.01 -11.98
N THR A 354 2.01 -12.45 -11.68
CA THR A 354 2.99 -12.82 -12.72
C THR A 354 2.59 -14.05 -13.54
N GLY A 355 1.75 -14.92 -12.99
CA GLY A 355 1.28 -16.14 -13.63
C GLY A 355 -0.24 -16.33 -13.53
N ASN A 356 -0.70 -17.47 -14.04
CA ASN A 356 -2.09 -17.87 -13.89
C ASN A 356 -2.39 -18.24 -12.43
N VAL A 357 -3.65 -18.06 -12.03
CA VAL A 357 -4.11 -18.34 -10.68
C VAL A 357 -5.03 -19.56 -10.67
N ASP A 358 -4.85 -20.43 -9.67
CA ASP A 358 -5.72 -21.57 -9.46
C ASP A 358 -7.06 -21.15 -8.83
N ILE A 359 -8.15 -21.74 -9.31
CA ILE A 359 -9.50 -21.49 -8.78
C ILE A 359 -9.76 -22.47 -7.64
N ALA A 360 -10.11 -21.96 -6.46
CA ALA A 360 -10.50 -22.81 -5.34
C ALA A 360 -11.88 -23.45 -5.57
N LEU A 361 -12.08 -24.68 -5.08
CA LEU A 361 -13.34 -25.41 -5.19
C LEU A 361 -14.53 -24.66 -4.58
N ALA A 362 -14.31 -23.88 -3.51
CA ALA A 362 -15.32 -23.02 -2.91
C ALA A 362 -15.82 -21.95 -3.90
N THR A 363 -14.92 -21.31 -4.66
CA THR A 363 -15.26 -20.33 -5.69
C THR A 363 -16.10 -20.96 -6.80
N ILE A 364 -15.77 -22.20 -7.20
CA ILE A 364 -16.53 -22.97 -8.18
C ILE A 364 -17.94 -23.26 -7.65
N THR A 365 -18.05 -23.65 -6.38
CA THR A 365 -19.32 -23.95 -5.71
C THR A 365 -20.24 -22.73 -5.68
N ASP A 366 -19.71 -21.55 -5.31
CA ASP A 366 -20.45 -20.28 -5.37
C ASP A 366 -20.95 -19.97 -6.79
N ALA A 367 -20.09 -20.17 -7.80
CA ALA A 367 -20.42 -19.92 -9.20
C ALA A 367 -21.49 -20.89 -9.73
N LEU A 368 -21.47 -22.17 -9.34
CA LEU A 368 -22.48 -23.16 -9.73
C LEU A 368 -23.89 -22.77 -9.26
N GLY A 369 -24.01 -22.21 -8.05
CA GLY A 369 -25.27 -21.66 -7.56
C GLY A 369 -25.79 -20.50 -8.43
N GLN A 370 -24.89 -19.63 -8.88
CA GLN A 370 -25.24 -18.51 -9.76
C GLN A 370 -25.64 -18.96 -11.16
N VAL A 371 -24.92 -19.93 -11.72
CA VAL A 371 -25.25 -20.55 -13.01
C VAL A 371 -26.63 -21.22 -12.93
N SER A 372 -26.92 -21.94 -11.84
CA SER A 372 -28.24 -22.56 -11.66
C SER A 372 -29.35 -21.51 -11.62
N SER A 373 -29.16 -20.41 -10.88
CA SER A 373 -30.09 -19.27 -10.86
C SER A 373 -30.27 -18.63 -12.25
N TYR A 374 -29.21 -18.59 -13.07
CA TYR A 374 -29.29 -18.09 -14.44
C TYR A 374 -30.15 -19.02 -15.31
N LEU A 375 -29.90 -20.33 -15.27
CA LEU A 375 -30.60 -21.33 -16.08
C LEU A 375 -32.09 -21.48 -15.73
N GLU A 376 -32.52 -21.01 -14.56
CA GLU A 376 -33.96 -20.90 -14.22
C GLU A 376 -34.70 -19.85 -15.06
N THR A 377 -34.01 -18.78 -15.44
CA THR A 377 -34.58 -17.66 -16.22
C THR A 377 -34.18 -17.69 -17.69
N HIS A 378 -33.12 -18.44 -18.02
CA HIS A 378 -32.58 -18.63 -19.36
C HIS A 378 -32.52 -20.13 -19.67
N PRO A 379 -33.66 -20.73 -20.10
CA PRO A 379 -33.75 -22.16 -20.29
C PRO A 379 -32.77 -22.70 -21.33
N VAL A 380 -32.21 -23.88 -21.05
CA VAL A 380 -31.34 -24.63 -21.97
C VAL A 380 -32.08 -24.95 -23.27
N LYS A 381 -31.46 -24.58 -24.39
CA LYS A 381 -32.05 -24.72 -25.73
C LYS A 381 -31.93 -26.15 -26.25
N CYS A 382 -32.88 -27.00 -25.86
CA CYS A 382 -32.90 -28.42 -26.25
C CYS A 382 -33.50 -28.71 -27.64
N GLY A 383 -33.85 -27.68 -28.42
CA GLY A 383 -34.47 -27.85 -29.74
C GLY A 383 -35.95 -28.28 -29.67
N ALA A 384 -36.54 -28.56 -30.83
CA ALA A 384 -37.94 -29.00 -30.91
C ALA A 384 -38.12 -30.36 -30.22
N LEU A 385 -39.16 -30.52 -29.40
CA LEU A 385 -39.46 -31.76 -28.66
C LEU A 385 -38.27 -32.26 -27.79
N ALA A 386 -37.43 -31.35 -27.29
CA ALA A 386 -36.20 -31.63 -26.55
C ALA A 386 -35.20 -32.58 -27.26
N LEU A 387 -35.30 -32.72 -28.58
CA LEU A 387 -34.54 -33.72 -29.35
C LEU A 387 -33.02 -33.59 -29.16
N ASN A 388 -32.47 -32.38 -29.01
CA ASN A 388 -31.03 -32.20 -28.83
C ASN A 388 -30.56 -32.73 -27.47
N CYS A 389 -31.30 -32.44 -26.41
CA CYS A 389 -30.97 -32.90 -25.06
C CYS A 389 -31.21 -34.41 -24.91
N LEU A 390 -32.24 -34.96 -25.54
CA LEU A 390 -32.48 -36.41 -25.60
C LEU A 390 -31.43 -37.14 -26.47
N ALA A 391 -30.83 -36.45 -27.43
CA ALA A 391 -29.74 -36.97 -28.26
C ALA A 391 -28.35 -36.79 -27.63
N GLY A 392 -28.25 -36.31 -26.39
CA GLY A 392 -26.98 -36.20 -25.68
C GLY A 392 -26.25 -34.86 -25.80
N ASN A 393 -26.93 -33.78 -26.19
CA ASN A 393 -26.32 -32.44 -26.29
C ASN A 393 -27.08 -31.41 -25.44
N LEU A 394 -26.41 -30.87 -24.42
CA LEU A 394 -26.94 -29.87 -23.48
C LEU A 394 -26.19 -28.53 -23.60
N PRO A 395 -26.49 -27.72 -24.63
CA PRO A 395 -25.84 -26.42 -24.79
C PRO A 395 -26.43 -25.40 -23.81
N ILE A 396 -25.67 -25.06 -22.76
CA ILE A 396 -26.04 -23.99 -21.83
C ILE A 396 -25.86 -22.59 -22.45
N GLY A 397 -25.15 -22.52 -23.59
CA GLY A 397 -24.92 -21.29 -24.33
C GLY A 397 -24.01 -20.33 -23.57
N THR A 398 -24.25 -19.03 -23.73
CA THR A 398 -23.53 -17.98 -22.98
C THR A 398 -24.30 -17.63 -21.72
N VAL A 399 -23.69 -17.92 -20.58
CA VAL A 399 -24.16 -17.59 -19.25
C VAL A 399 -23.59 -16.23 -18.85
N ASP A 400 -24.46 -15.25 -18.65
CA ASP A 400 -24.10 -13.91 -18.18
C ASP A 400 -24.45 -13.75 -16.69
N LEU A 401 -23.44 -13.62 -15.85
CA LEU A 401 -23.59 -13.50 -14.40
C LEU A 401 -23.58 -12.05 -13.90
N THR A 402 -23.78 -11.08 -14.79
CA THR A 402 -23.84 -9.65 -14.41
C THR A 402 -24.84 -9.40 -13.27
N GLY A 403 -24.37 -8.78 -12.19
CA GLY A 403 -25.21 -8.39 -11.04
C GLY A 403 -25.60 -9.55 -10.13
N LYS A 404 -25.03 -10.75 -10.31
CA LYS A 404 -25.16 -11.86 -9.35
C LYS A 404 -24.25 -11.63 -8.13
N THR A 405 -24.54 -12.32 -7.03
CA THR A 405 -23.73 -12.27 -5.81
C THR A 405 -22.29 -12.69 -6.14
N PRO A 406 -21.26 -11.88 -5.81
CA PRO A 406 -19.90 -12.24 -6.17
C PRO A 406 -19.44 -13.54 -5.51
N ALA A 407 -18.72 -14.38 -6.27
CA ALA A 407 -18.03 -15.54 -5.71
C ALA A 407 -16.85 -15.11 -4.83
N SER A 408 -16.39 -15.96 -3.92
CA SER A 408 -15.23 -15.63 -3.06
C SER A 408 -13.96 -16.33 -3.52
N MET A 409 -12.84 -15.62 -3.53
CA MET A 409 -11.51 -16.16 -3.84
C MET A 409 -10.46 -15.64 -2.85
N ALA A 410 -9.52 -16.51 -2.46
CA ALA A 410 -8.39 -16.14 -1.61
C ALA A 410 -7.08 -16.32 -2.37
N LEU A 411 -6.24 -15.27 -2.39
CA LEU A 411 -4.89 -15.30 -2.93
C LEU A 411 -3.88 -15.14 -1.79
N THR A 412 -2.73 -15.79 -1.91
CA THR A 412 -1.64 -15.65 -0.93
C THR A 412 -0.33 -15.40 -1.65
N ASN A 413 0.42 -14.38 -1.20
CA ASN A 413 1.78 -14.08 -1.64
C ASN A 413 1.95 -14.02 -3.16
N VAL A 414 1.24 -13.09 -3.79
CA VAL A 414 1.30 -12.93 -5.25
C VAL A 414 2.43 -11.97 -5.61
N VAL A 415 3.31 -12.35 -6.53
CA VAL A 415 4.32 -11.43 -7.08
C VAL A 415 3.62 -10.40 -7.97
N LEU A 416 3.79 -9.11 -7.66
CA LEU A 416 3.10 -8.01 -8.34
C LEU A 416 3.96 -7.43 -9.46
N GLN A 417 3.43 -7.28 -10.68
CA GLN A 417 4.23 -6.93 -11.86
C GLN A 417 4.93 -5.55 -11.80
N LYS A 418 4.41 -4.58 -11.05
CA LYS A 418 5.02 -3.23 -10.90
C LYS A 418 5.77 -3.02 -9.58
N GLN A 419 6.23 -4.11 -8.99
CA GLN A 419 7.13 -4.08 -7.83
C GLN A 419 8.61 -4.26 -8.25
N ASN A 420 8.89 -4.42 -9.55
CA ASN A 420 10.25 -4.48 -10.05
C ASN A 420 10.90 -3.09 -10.04
N PHE A 421 12.19 -3.04 -9.69
CA PHE A 421 12.96 -1.80 -9.60
C PHE A 421 14.43 -2.04 -9.96
N SER A 422 15.12 -1.00 -10.44
CA SER A 422 16.58 -1.06 -10.65
C SER A 422 17.32 -0.77 -9.34
N ALA A 423 18.46 -1.42 -9.08
CA ALA A 423 19.25 -1.18 -7.87
C ALA A 423 19.75 0.29 -7.78
N ASN A 424 19.80 0.87 -6.58
CA ASN A 424 20.30 2.24 -6.37
C ASN A 424 21.84 2.29 -6.32
N CYS A 425 22.49 1.82 -7.38
CA CYS A 425 23.94 1.67 -7.44
C CYS A 425 24.49 1.99 -8.83
N TYR A 426 25.72 2.49 -8.89
CA TYR A 426 26.44 2.56 -10.15
C TYR A 426 26.87 1.16 -10.62
N GLY A 427 26.78 0.92 -11.93
CA GLY A 427 27.21 -0.34 -12.55
C GLY A 427 26.22 -1.49 -12.36
N SER A 428 26.75 -2.70 -12.14
CA SER A 428 25.97 -3.95 -12.08
C SER A 428 25.73 -4.47 -10.66
N LEU A 429 26.02 -3.67 -9.63
CA LEU A 429 25.81 -4.08 -8.24
C LEU A 429 24.31 -4.13 -7.91
N LYS A 430 23.87 -5.22 -7.27
CA LYS A 430 22.51 -5.33 -6.73
C LYS A 430 22.31 -4.51 -5.45
N PHE A 431 23.40 -4.22 -4.73
CA PHE A 431 23.40 -3.38 -3.53
C PHE A 431 24.77 -2.75 -3.32
N CYS A 432 24.76 -1.54 -2.79
CA CYS A 432 25.84 -0.66 -2.37
C CYS A 432 25.25 0.12 -1.19
#